data_AF-A0A967YYI6-F1
#
_entry.id   AF-A0A967YYI6-F1
#
_cell.length_a   1.000
_cell.length_b   1.000
_cell.length_c   1.000
_cell.angle_alpha   90.00
_cell.angle_beta   90.00
_cell.angle_gamma   90.00
#
_symmetry.space_group_name_H-M   'P 1'
#
loop_
_entity.id
_entity.type
_entity.pdbx_description
1 polymer ?
#
loop_
_entity_poly.entity_id
_entity_poly.type
_entity_poly.pdbx_seq_one_letter_code
_entity_poly.pdbx_strand_id
1 'polypeptide(L)' 'MKVYRIARSAYIEDLSGTGARLYGGRWNHKGTSIVYTSKNRALATVEYLVHVSLAILPTDLSLGR' A
#
# COMPACT_ATOMS: atom_id res chain seq x y z
N MET A 1 -8.71 6.73 15.58
CA MET A 1 -8.97 5.58 14.68
C MET A 1 -7.63 4.90 14.37
N LYS A 2 -7.55 3.56 14.31
CA LYS A 2 -6.34 2.84 13.90
C LYS A 2 -6.54 2.32 12.47
N VAL A 3 -5.54 2.49 11.61
CA VAL A 3 -5.50 1.96 10.25
C VAL A 3 -4.20 1.18 10.05
N TYR A 4 -4.07 0.50 8.91
CA TYR A 4 -2.93 -0.34 8.58
C TYR A 4 -2.63 -0.24 7.08
N ARG A 5 -1.38 -0.42 6.69
CA ARG A 5 -0.97 -0.46 5.28
C ARG A 5 0.18 -1.42 5.06
N ILE A 6 0.26 -1.96 3.85
CA ILE A 6 1.45 -2.67 3.37
C ILE A 6 2.19 -1.79 2.39
N ALA A 7 3.51 -1.74 2.55
CA ALA A 7 4.43 -1.14 1.60
C ALA A 7 5.79 -1.83 1.71
N ARG A 8 6.69 -1.57 0.76
CA ARG A 8 8.11 -1.90 0.95
C ARG A 8 8.63 -1.18 2.19
N SER A 9 9.51 -1.83 2.93
CA SER A 9 9.99 -1.38 4.25
C SER A 9 10.60 0.02 4.18
N ALA A 10 11.29 0.37 3.09
CA ALA A 10 11.86 1.70 2.87
C ALA A 10 10.81 2.84 2.82
N TYR A 11 9.53 2.54 2.57
CA TYR A 11 8.45 3.52 2.39
C TYR A 11 7.30 3.35 3.39
N ILE A 12 7.46 2.52 4.42
CA ILE A 12 6.35 2.21 5.31
C ILE A 12 5.87 3.44 6.10
N GLU A 13 6.82 4.31 6.46
CA GLU A 13 6.58 5.59 7.14
C GLU A 13 6.28 6.76 6.18
N ASP A 14 6.38 6.56 4.85
CA ASP A 14 6.10 7.63 3.88
C ASP A 14 4.59 7.84 3.70
N LEU A 15 4.09 8.97 4.22
CA LEU A 15 2.68 9.37 4.12
C LEU A 15 2.42 10.42 3.04
N SER A 16 3.39 10.73 2.17
CA SER A 16 3.24 11.70 1.08
C SER A 16 2.30 11.24 -0.05
N GLY A 17 2.03 9.93 -0.13
CA GLY A 17 1.23 9.33 -1.19
C GLY A 17 1.92 9.31 -2.56
N THR A 18 3.25 9.43 -2.60
CA THR A 18 4.02 9.53 -3.86
C THR A 18 3.80 8.35 -4.79
N GLY A 19 3.77 7.12 -4.28
CA GLY A 19 3.50 5.93 -5.10
C GLY A 19 2.16 5.99 -5.82
N ALA A 20 1.08 6.31 -5.08
CA ALA A 20 -0.25 6.47 -5.66
C ALA A 20 -0.30 7.64 -6.65
N ARG A 21 0.40 8.74 -6.37
CA ARG A 21 0.49 9.88 -7.29
C ARG A 21 1.15 9.51 -8.61
N LEU A 22 2.24 8.76 -8.58
CA LEU A 22 3.00 8.40 -9.79
C LEU A 22 2.25 7.39 -10.66
N TYR A 23 1.63 6.38 -10.05
CA TYR A 23 1.08 5.24 -10.78
C TYR A 23 -0.45 5.22 -10.88
N GLY A 24 -1.15 6.00 -10.06
CA GLY A 24 -2.60 5.93 -9.91
C GLY A 24 -3.05 4.70 -9.13
N GLY A 25 -4.35 4.54 -8.97
CA GLY A 25 -4.96 3.36 -8.36
C GLY A 25 -6.47 3.39 -8.51
N ARG A 26 -7.17 2.46 -7.85
CA ARG A 26 -8.64 2.34 -7.96
C ARG A 26 -9.36 3.64 -7.60
N TRP A 27 -8.83 4.40 -6.64
CA TRP A 27 -9.48 5.57 -6.07
C TRP A 27 -8.75 6.89 -6.37
N ASN A 28 -7.71 6.88 -7.20
CA ASN A 28 -7.01 8.11 -7.60
C ASN A 28 -6.43 8.05 -9.02
N HIS A 29 -6.47 9.18 -9.70
CA HIS A 29 -5.79 9.37 -10.97
C HIS A 29 -4.30 9.65 -10.74
N LYS A 30 -3.47 9.40 -11.77
CA LYS A 30 -2.07 9.85 -11.78
C LYS A 30 -2.01 11.36 -11.58
N GLY A 31 -1.09 11.82 -10.73
CA GLY A 31 -0.97 13.23 -10.31
C GLY A 31 -1.65 13.56 -8.98
N THR A 32 -2.55 12.72 -8.49
CA THR A 32 -3.22 12.91 -7.18
C THR A 32 -2.60 12.02 -6.11
N SER A 33 -2.03 12.62 -5.05
CA SER A 33 -1.49 11.88 -3.90
C SER A 33 -2.59 11.38 -2.97
N ILE A 34 -2.58 10.08 -2.68
CA ILE A 34 -3.35 9.46 -1.59
C ILE A 34 -2.54 8.35 -0.91
N VAL A 35 -2.90 8.00 0.33
CA VAL A 35 -2.35 6.85 1.04
C VAL A 35 -3.43 5.78 1.20
N TYR A 36 -3.20 4.61 0.62
CA TYR A 36 -4.10 3.46 0.77
C TYR A 36 -3.88 2.82 2.15
N THR A 37 -4.96 2.66 2.90
CA THR A 37 -4.96 2.03 4.22
C THR A 37 -6.17 1.11 4.37
N SER A 38 -6.14 0.27 5.40
CA SER A 38 -7.22 -0.65 5.77
C SER A 38 -7.50 -0.57 7.26
N LYS A 39 -8.74 -0.91 7.65
CA LYS A 39 -9.14 -0.90 9.07
C LYS A 39 -8.49 -2.01 9.89
N ASN A 40 -8.01 -3.07 9.26
CA ASN A 40 -7.36 -4.19 9.92
C ASN A 40 -6.15 -4.70 9.10
N ARG A 41 -5.25 -5.42 9.79
CA ARG A 41 -4.01 -5.97 9.25
C ARG A 41 -4.25 -6.97 8.12
N ALA A 42 -5.21 -7.89 8.31
CA ALA A 42 -5.53 -8.93 7.34
C ALA A 42 -6.00 -8.36 6.00
N LEU A 43 -6.84 -7.32 6.02
CA LEU A 43 -7.35 -6.65 4.82
C LEU A 43 -6.22 -5.95 4.06
N ALA A 44 -5.31 -5.26 4.75
CA ALA A 44 -4.13 -4.66 4.11
C ALA A 44 -3.26 -5.73 3.41
N THR A 45 -3.17 -6.93 3.99
CA THR A 45 -2.48 -8.07 3.37
C THR A 45 -3.19 -8.60 2.15
N VAL A 46 -4.49 -8.89 2.25
CA VAL A 46 -5.25 -9.45 1.13
C VAL A 46 -5.29 -8.48 -0.04
N GLU A 47 -5.47 -7.17 0.20
CA GLU A 47 -5.45 -6.15 -0.87
C GLU A 47 -4.16 -6.20 -1.70
N TYR A 48 -3.00 -6.45 -1.07
CA TYR A 48 -1.75 -6.61 -1.82
C TYR A 48 -1.71 -7.95 -2.59
N LEU A 49 -2.03 -9.05 -1.90
CA LEU A 49 -1.88 -10.41 -2.44
C LEU A 49 -2.86 -10.75 -3.56
N VAL A 50 -4.04 -10.11 -3.61
CA VAL A 50 -4.99 -10.34 -4.71
C VAL A 50 -4.63 -9.56 -5.98
N HIS A 51 -3.83 -8.51 -5.87
CA HIS A 51 -3.42 -7.67 -7.00
C HIS A 51 -1.98 -7.96 -7.47
N VAL A 52 -1.19 -8.73 -6.70
CA VAL A 52 0.20 -9.07 -7.02
C VAL A 52 0.40 -10.58 -6.95
N SER A 53 0.95 -11.17 -8.01
CA SER A 53 1.25 -12.61 -8.03
C SER A 53 2.29 -12.98 -6.97
N LEU A 54 2.06 -14.10 -6.27
CA LEU A 54 2.96 -14.60 -5.23
C LEU A 54 4.38 -14.87 -5.75
N ALA A 55 4.51 -15.20 -7.04
CA ALA A 55 5.81 -15.50 -7.67
C ALA A 55 6.73 -14.27 -7.78
N ILE A 56 6.19 -13.05 -7.68
CA ILE A 56 6.93 -11.79 -7.81
C ILE A 56 6.82 -10.91 -6.55
N LEU A 57 6.42 -11.51 -5.42
CA LEU A 57 6.31 -10.80 -4.17
C LEU A 57 7.67 -10.21 -3.75
N PRO A 58 7.75 -8.89 -3.48
CA PRO A 58 8.93 -8.33 -2.86
C PRO A 58 9.16 -8.96 -1.48
N THR A 59 10.41 -9.31 -1.18
CA THR A 59 10.80 -9.89 0.12
C THR A 59 10.86 -8.86 1.24
N ASP A 60 10.82 -7.57 0.91
CA ASP A 60 10.98 -6.44 1.81
C ASP A 60 9.65 -5.78 2.19
N LEU A 61 8.52 -6.47 2.05
CA LEU A 61 7.21 -5.95 2.47
C LEU A 61 7.10 -5.87 3.99
N SER A 62 6.63 -4.74 4.48
CA SER A 62 6.32 -4.48 5.89
C SER A 62 4.87 -4.05 6.06
N LEU A 63 4.32 -4.33 7.24
CA LEU A 63 2.95 -3.98 7.62
C LEU A 63 2.96 -2.91 8.71
N GLY A 64 2.66 -1.68 8.32
CA GLY A 64 2.64 -0.47 9.15
C GLY A 64 1.27 -0.17 9.74
N ARG A 65 1.23 0.78 10.67
CA ARG A 65 0.04 1.25 11.40
C ARG A 65 -0.15 2.75 11.22
#